data_AF-A0A967I2Y1-F1
#
_entry.id   AF-A0A967I2Y1-F1
#
_cell.length_a   1.000
_cell.length_b   1.000
_cell.length_c   1.000
_cell.angle_alpha   90.00
_cell.angle_beta   90.00
_cell.angle_gamma   90.00
#
_symmetry.space_group_name_H-M   'P 1'
#
loop_
_entity.id
_entity.type
_entity.pdbx_description
1 polymer ?
#
loop_
_entity_poly.entity_id
_entity_poly.type
_entity_poly.pdbx_seq_one_letter_code
_entity_poly.pdbx_strand_id
1 'polypeptide(L)' 'CINCGLCVRHCPSRLLPNELSKYCEFSMFEEAEDNFLFHCIECGICAYVCPEKRPMLHLMRYGKRELSQA' A
#
# COMPACT_ATOMS: atom_id res chain seq x y z
N CYS A 1 5.52 -11.40 -0.80
CA CYS A 1 6.43 -10.29 -1.12
C CYS A 1 7.84 -10.85 -1.18
N ILE A 2 8.43 -10.93 -2.37
CA ILE A 2 9.83 -11.37 -2.60
C ILE A 2 10.84 -10.22 -2.56
N ASN A 3 10.45 -9.05 -2.05
CA ASN A 3 11.30 -7.85 -1.94
C ASN A 3 11.96 -7.38 -3.26
N CYS A 4 11.28 -7.54 -4.41
CA CYS A 4 11.80 -7.10 -5.72
C CYS A 4 11.88 -5.57 -5.93
N GLY A 5 11.24 -4.77 -5.06
CA GLY A 5 11.27 -3.30 -5.10
C GLY A 5 10.58 -2.66 -6.32
N LEU A 6 9.91 -3.43 -7.18
CA LEU A 6 9.26 -2.90 -8.40
C LEU A 6 8.14 -1.92 -8.08
N CYS A 7 7.37 -2.20 -7.03
CA CYS A 7 6.24 -1.37 -6.61
C CYS A 7 6.67 0.02 -6.12
N VAL A 8 7.82 0.13 -5.46
CA VAL A 8 8.40 1.41 -5.02
C VAL A 8 8.93 2.18 -6.23
N ARG A 9 9.65 1.50 -7.14
CA ARG A 9 10.23 2.12 -8.34
C ARG A 9 9.19 2.72 -9.29
N HIS A 10 8.03 2.10 -9.42
CA HIS A 10 6.95 2.56 -10.31
C HIS A 10 5.86 3.35 -9.58
N CYS A 11 6.01 3.65 -8.29
CA CYS A 11 5.01 4.42 -7.55
C CYS A 11 5.10 5.90 -7.94
N PRO A 12 4.03 6.51 -8.50
CA PRO A 12 4.03 7.94 -8.85
C PRO A 12 4.09 8.83 -7.61
N SER A 13 3.47 8.40 -6.51
CA SER A 13 3.50 9.10 -5.21
C SER A 13 4.78 8.84 -4.40
N ARG A 14 5.75 8.05 -4.93
CA ARG A 14 7.00 7.67 -4.25
C ARG A 14 6.81 7.10 -2.83
N LEU A 15 5.73 6.35 -2.64
CA LEU A 15 5.44 5.67 -1.37
C LEU A 15 6.17 4.33 -1.29
N LEU A 16 5.99 3.64 -0.17
CA LEU A 16 6.46 2.28 0.07
C LEU A 16 5.27 1.28 0.05
N PRO A 17 4.77 0.86 -1.13
CA PRO A 17 3.60 -0.02 -1.20
C PRO A 17 3.81 -1.37 -0.54
N ASN A 18 5.05 -1.86 -0.49
CA ASN A 18 5.39 -3.10 0.19
C ASN A 18 5.04 -3.03 1.68
N GLU A 19 5.49 -1.99 2.39
CA GLU A 19 5.28 -1.82 3.82
C GLU A 19 3.83 -1.42 4.10
N LEU A 20 3.28 -0.45 3.36
CA LEU A 20 1.87 -0.05 3.50
C LEU A 20 0.91 -1.24 3.32
N SER A 21 1.17 -2.12 2.34
CA SER A 21 0.34 -3.31 2.17
C SER A 21 0.43 -4.27 3.36
N LYS A 22 1.61 -4.40 3.99
CA LYS A 22 1.77 -5.22 5.19
C LYS A 22 1.06 -4.59 6.38
N TYR A 23 1.24 -3.30 6.61
CA TYR A 23 0.57 -2.61 7.71
C TYR A 23 -0.94 -2.77 7.63
N CYS A 24 -1.53 -2.60 6.44
CA CYS A 24 -2.96 -2.84 6.23
C CYS A 24 -3.36 -4.33 6.35
N GLU A 25 -2.47 -5.28 6.05
CA GLU A 25 -2.69 -6.73 6.20
C GLU A 25 -2.64 -7.17 7.67
N PHE A 26 -1.83 -6.50 8.50
CA PHE A 26 -1.71 -6.74 9.95
C PHE A 26 -2.60 -5.83 10.81
N SER A 27 -3.51 -5.06 10.19
CA SER A 27 -4.37 -4.09 10.87
C SER A 27 -3.60 -3.02 11.68
N MET A 28 -2.36 -2.72 11.29
CA MET A 28 -1.50 -1.68 11.85
C MET A 28 -1.79 -0.34 11.15
N PHE A 29 -2.99 0.19 11.34
CA PHE A 29 -3.47 1.34 10.56
C PHE A 29 -2.81 2.66 10.98
N GLU A 30 -2.48 2.84 12.25
CA GLU A 30 -1.74 4.02 12.75
C GLU A 30 -0.36 4.12 12.09
N GLU A 31 0.38 3.02 12.02
CA GLU A 31 1.66 2.97 11.32
C GLU A 31 1.51 3.18 9.81
N ALA A 32 0.41 2.72 9.22
CA ALA A 32 0.13 3.00 7.82
C ALA A 32 -0.10 4.50 7.58
N GLU A 33 -0.84 5.17 8.48
CA GLU A 33 -1.06 6.62 8.44
C GLU A 33 0.26 7.39 8.53
N ASP A 34 1.12 7.06 9.50
CA ASP A 34 2.44 7.65 9.70
C ASP A 34 3.34 7.48 8.46
N ASN A 35 3.17 6.35 7.76
CA ASN A 35 3.83 6.07 6.48
C ASN A 35 3.13 6.68 5.25
N PHE A 36 2.35 7.75 5.44
CA PHE A 36 1.71 8.53 4.38
C PHE A 36 0.69 7.73 3.54
N LEU A 37 -0.05 6.79 4.14
CA LEU A 37 -1.07 6.01 3.43
C LEU A 37 -2.06 6.90 2.66
N PHE A 38 -2.43 8.06 3.21
CA PHE A 38 -3.36 9.00 2.57
C PHE A 38 -2.85 9.61 1.26
N HIS A 39 -1.53 9.72 1.07
CA HIS A 39 -0.92 10.19 -0.18
C HIS A 39 -1.04 9.19 -1.34
N CYS A 40 -1.48 7.95 -1.08
CA CYS A 40 -1.71 6.98 -2.13
C CYS A 40 -2.92 7.41 -2.99
N ILE A 41 -2.69 7.73 -4.26
CA ILE A 41 -3.73 8.16 -5.21
C ILE A 41 -4.52 6.99 -5.84
N GLU A 42 -4.41 5.77 -5.29
CA GLU A 42 -5.13 4.59 -5.76
C GLU A 42 -4.90 4.23 -7.25
N CYS A 43 -3.74 4.58 -7.81
CA CYS A 43 -3.41 4.33 -9.23
C CYS A 43 -3.31 2.84 -9.63
N GLY A 44 -3.16 1.92 -8.68
CA GLY A 44 -3.12 0.46 -8.93
C GLY A 44 -1.85 -0.10 -9.57
N ILE A 45 -0.88 0.75 -9.94
CA ILE A 45 0.38 0.33 -10.59
C ILE A 45 1.13 -0.70 -9.74
N CYS A 46 1.17 -0.51 -8.42
CA CYS A 46 1.86 -1.40 -7.49
C CYS A 46 1.35 -2.86 -7.56
N ALA A 47 0.04 -3.06 -7.65
CA ALA A 47 -0.58 -4.38 -7.77
C ALA A 47 -0.35 -4.99 -9.16
N TYR A 48 -0.32 -4.16 -10.20
CA TYR A 48 -0.09 -4.58 -11.58
C TYR A 48 1.35 -5.06 -11.82
N VAL A 49 2.35 -4.31 -11.36
CA VAL A 49 3.78 -4.66 -11.57
C VAL A 49 4.29 -5.75 -10.62
N CYS A 50 3.47 -6.18 -9.65
CA CYS A 50 3.89 -7.17 -8.67
C CYS A 50 3.95 -8.57 -9.32
N PRO A 51 5.11 -9.26 -9.32
CA PRO A 51 5.22 -10.60 -9.90
C PRO A 51 4.37 -11.64 -9.16
N GLU A 52 4.16 -11.45 -7.85
CA GLU A 52 3.31 -12.31 -7.02
C GLU A 52 1.83 -11.92 -7.09
N LYS A 53 1.47 -10.87 -7.85
CA LYS A 53 0.09 -10.35 -7.95
C LYS A 53 -0.56 -10.06 -6.59
N ARG A 54 0.22 -9.58 -5.62
CA ARG A 54 -0.32 -9.19 -4.31
C ARG A 54 -1.34 -8.05 -4.48
N PRO A 55 -2.51 -8.12 -3.81
CA PRO A 55 -3.58 -7.12 -3.96
C PRO A 55 -3.31 -5.85 -3.13
N MET A 56 -2.15 -5.20 -3.34
CA MET A 56 -1.71 -4.04 -2.54
C MET A 56 -2.69 -2.87 -2.59
N LEU A 57 -3.28 -2.60 -3.77
CA LEU A 57 -4.29 -1.54 -3.90
C LEU A 57 -5.51 -1.81 -3.02
N HIS A 58 -6.00 -3.04 -2.98
CA HIS A 58 -7.15 -3.41 -2.14
C HIS A 58 -6.84 -3.20 -0.66
N LEU A 59 -5.66 -3.62 -0.21
CA LEU A 59 -5.20 -3.45 1.17
C LEU A 59 -5.08 -1.96 1.55
N MET A 60 -4.50 -1.14 0.67
CA MET A 60 -4.41 0.31 0.90
C MET A 60 -5.78 0.98 0.98
N ARG A 61 -6.72 0.59 0.11
CA ARG A 61 -8.10 1.08 0.14
C ARG A 61 -8.83 0.66 1.41
N TYR A 62 -8.58 -0.57 1.85
CA TYR A 62 -9.09 -1.08 3.11
C TYR A 62 -8.55 -0.25 4.28
N GLY A 63 -7.23 -0.06 4.41
CA GLY A 63 -6.64 0.75 5.48
C GLY A 63 -7.15 2.20 5.50
N LYS A 64 -7.29 2.84 4.33
CA LYS A 64 -7.90 4.18 4.25
C LYS A 64 -9.33 4.23 4.77
N ARG A 65 -10.13 3.21 4.47
CA ARG A 65 -11.53 3.12 4.93
C ARG A 65 -11.62 2.89 6.43
N GLU A 66 -10.73 2.08 6.99
CA GLU A 66 -10.70 1.83 8.44
C GLU A 66 -10.30 3.11 9.18
N LEU A 67 -9.25 3.81 8.74
CA LEU A 67 -8.84 5.09 9.34
C LEU A 67 -9.89 6.19 9.19
N SER A 68 -10.68 6.20 8.12
CA SER A 68 -11.76 7.18 7.92
C SER A 68 -13.02 6.88 8.75
N GLN A 69 -13.13 5.67 9.30
CA GLN A 69 -14.26 5.23 10.12
C GLN A 69 -13.94 5.21 11.62
N ALA A 70 -12.66 5.35 11.99
CA ALA A 70 -12.18 5.54 13.36
C ALA A 70 -12.36 7.00 13.81
#